data_AF-A0A2T1DJE8-F1
#
_entry.id   AF-A0A2T1DJE8-F1
#
_cell.length_a   1.000
_cell.length_b   1.000
_cell.length_c   1.000
_cell.angle_alpha   90.00
_cell.angle_beta   90.00
_cell.angle_gamma   90.00
#
_symmetry.space_group_name_H-M   'P 1'
#
loop_
_entity.id
_entity.type
_entity.pdbx_description
1 polymer ?
#
loop_
_entity_poly.entity_id
_entity_poly.type
_entity_poly.pdbx_seq_one_letter_code
_entity_poly.pdbx_strand_id
1 'polypeptide(L)' 'MKELLLATPALWYPGQSETEWQEEVDAMVERTYITAAFMRGEVYVDSFLDYLAETYADPLEVADSWDEELCLISI' A
#
# COMPACT_ATOMS: atom_id res chain seq x y z
N MET A 1 -17.90 5.93 -15.32
CA MET A 1 -17.03 5.02 -14.55
C MET A 1 -16.74 5.73 -13.24
N LYS A 2 -17.00 5.11 -12.09
CA LYS A 2 -16.39 5.58 -10.84
C LYS A 2 -14.88 5.45 -11.04
N GLU A 3 -14.13 6.53 -10.81
CA GLU A 3 -12.68 6.40 -10.69
C GLU A 3 -12.43 5.44 -9.52
N LEU A 4 -11.82 4.30 -9.81
CA LEU A 4 -11.31 3.38 -8.79
C LEU A 4 -10.11 4.07 -8.16
N LEU A 5 -10.38 4.86 -7.12
CA LEU A 5 -9.37 5.51 -6.32
C LEU A 5 -8.93 4.50 -5.27
N LEU A 6 -7.92 3.70 -5.60
CA LEU A 6 -7.22 2.86 -4.63
C LEU A 6 -6.33 3.78 -3.81
N ALA A 7 -6.82 4.20 -2.65
CA ALA A 7 -5.97 4.84 -1.66
C ALA A 7 -4.98 3.79 -1.14
N THR A 8 -3.69 4.10 -1.15
CA THR A 8 -2.64 3.28 -0.54
C THR A 8 -2.18 3.97 0.73
N PRO A 9 -2.78 3.67 1.89
CA PRO A 9 -2.49 4.37 3.14
C PRO A 9 -1.16 3.93 3.76
N ALA A 10 -0.64 4.79 4.65
CA ALA A 10 0.37 4.41 5.63
C ALA A 10 -0.32 3.80 6.86
N LEU A 11 0.30 2.76 7.43
CA LEU A 11 -0.26 2.01 8.55
C LEU A 11 0.32 2.49 9.87
N TRP A 12 -0.52 2.95 10.79
CA TRP A 12 -0.08 3.35 12.13
C TRP A 12 -0.32 2.24 13.16
N TYR A 13 0.75 1.74 13.78
CA TYR A 13 0.66 0.71 14.82
C TYR A 13 0.90 1.30 16.22
N PRO A 14 0.12 0.91 17.25
CA PRO A 14 0.35 1.36 18.62
C PRO A 14 1.77 1.04 19.11
N GLY A 15 2.52 2.07 19.50
CA GLY A 15 3.89 1.93 20.00
C GLY A 15 4.98 2.04 18.94
N GLN A 16 4.65 2.34 17.67
CA GLN A 16 5.64 2.69 16.65
C GLN A 16 6.52 3.86 17.11
N SER A 17 7.83 3.69 16.91
CA SER A 17 8.81 4.77 16.99
C SER A 17 8.70 5.71 15.78
N GLU A 18 9.30 6.90 15.89
CA GLU A 18 9.37 7.85 14.78
C GLU A 18 10.12 7.28 13.57
N THR A 19 11.14 6.43 13.80
CA THR A 19 11.88 5.76 12.73
C THR A 19 11.00 4.75 11.99
N GLU A 20 10.30 3.88 12.72
CA GLU A 20 9.38 2.90 12.11
C GLU A 20 8.21 3.59 11.39
N TRP A 21 7.78 4.76 11.87
CA TRP A 21 6.80 5.58 11.16
C TRP A 21 7.35 6.10 9.83
N GLN A 22 8.59 6.62 9.83
CA GLN A 22 9.20 7.13 8.60
C GLN A 22 9.40 6.00 7.56
N GLU A 23 9.80 4.81 8.00
CA GLU A 23 9.91 3.62 7.15
C GLU A 23 8.56 3.25 6.51
N GLU A 24 7.48 3.34 7.28
CA GLU A 24 6.13 3.07 6.78
C GLU A 24 5.62 4.14 5.81
N VAL A 25 5.96 5.41 6.03
CA VAL A 25 5.67 6.49 5.07
C VAL A 25 6.40 6.26 3.75
N ASP A 26 7.68 5.87 3.80
CA ASP A 26 8.46 5.58 2.60
C ASP A 26 7.86 4.36 1.85
N ALA A 27 7.46 3.33 2.59
CA ALA A 27 6.78 2.16 2.05
C ALA A 27 5.41 2.51 1.43
N MET A 28 4.62 3.40 2.05
CA MET A 28 3.38 3.91 1.48
C MET A 28 3.60 4.61 0.13
N VAL A 29 4.62 5.45 0.03
CA VAL A 29 4.97 6.15 -1.21
C VAL A 29 5.33 5.15 -2.31
N GLU A 30 6.15 4.15 -2.00
CA GLU A 30 6.54 3.09 -2.94
C GLU A 30 5.32 2.30 -3.43
N ARG A 31 4.46 1.85 -2.51
CA ARG A 31 3.22 1.13 -2.82
C ARG A 31 2.26 1.97 -3.67
N THR A 32 2.22 3.28 -3.45
CA THR A 32 1.42 4.22 -4.26
C THR A 32 1.89 4.23 -5.71
N TYR A 33 3.21 4.28 -5.95
CA TYR A 33 3.76 4.31 -7.31
C TYR A 33 3.48 3.02 -8.09
N ILE A 34 3.72 1.86 -7.48
CA ILE A 34 3.48 0.56 -8.13
C ILE A 34 1.99 0.33 -8.37
N THR A 35 1.12 0.71 -7.42
CA THR A 35 -0.34 0.62 -7.59
C THR A 35 -0.81 1.54 -8.72
N ALA A 36 -0.27 2.76 -8.80
CA ALA A 36 -0.58 3.66 -9.91
C ALA A 36 -0.10 3.12 -11.26
N ALA A 37 1.08 2.48 -11.33
CA ALA A 37 1.59 1.85 -12.55
C ALA A 37 0.71 0.65 -12.97
N PHE A 38 0.29 -0.18 -12.01
CA PHE A 38 -0.67 -1.26 -12.23
C PHE A 38 -2.01 -0.72 -12.78
N MET A 39 -2.57 0.33 -12.17
CA MET A 39 -3.82 0.95 -12.60
C MET A 39 -3.75 1.58 -13.99
N ARG A 40 -2.56 2.00 -14.44
CA ARG A 40 -2.31 2.46 -15.81
C ARG A 40 -2.07 1.32 -16.82
N GLY A 41 -2.01 0.07 -16.37
CA GLY A 41 -1.72 -1.09 -17.21
C GLY A 41 -0.24 -1.21 -17.60
N GLU A 42 0.67 -0.55 -16.88
CA GLU A 42 2.11 -0.59 -17.12
C GLU A 42 2.76 -1.85 -16.50
N VAL A 43 2.07 -2.48 -15.54
CA VAL A 43 2.53 -3.67 -14.82
C VAL A 43 1.48 -4.77 -14.94
N TYR A 44 1.91 -6.01 -15.22
CA TYR A 44 1.02 -7.16 -15.26
C TYR A 44 0.55 -7.53 -13.85
N VAL A 45 -0.67 -8.07 -13.74
CA VAL A 45 -1.28 -8.49 -12.46
C VAL A 45 -0.33 -9.39 -11.67
N ASP A 46 0.20 -10.45 -12.29
CA ASP A 46 1.09 -11.40 -11.62
C ASP A 46 2.35 -10.71 -11.08
N SER A 47 3.00 -9.86 -11.88
CA SER A 47 4.18 -9.11 -11.45
C SER A 47 3.91 -8.13 -10.32
N PHE A 48 2.71 -7.54 -10.29
CA PHE A 48 2.28 -6.67 -9.20
C PHE A 48 2.07 -7.46 -7.91
N LEU A 49 1.38 -8.60 -7.99
CA LEU A 49 1.12 -9.48 -6.85
C LEU A 49 2.42 -10.10 -6.30
N ASP A 50 3.31 -10.55 -7.18
CA ASP A 50 4.62 -11.09 -6.81
C ASP A 50 5.45 -10.03 -6.07
N TYR A 51 5.49 -8.80 -6.59
CA TYR A 51 6.21 -7.70 -5.94
C TYR A 51 5.66 -7.40 -4.54
N LEU A 52 4.34 -7.36 -4.36
CA LEU A 52 3.73 -7.16 -3.04
C LEU A 52 4.09 -8.29 -2.07
N ALA A 53 4.02 -9.54 -2.53
CA ALA A 53 4.37 -10.73 -1.76
C ALA A 53 5.84 -10.77 -1.34
N GLU A 54 6.75 -10.37 -2.22
CA GLU A 54 8.19 -10.36 -1.96
C GLU A 54 8.64 -9.22 -1.06
N THR A 55 8.00 -8.05 -1.19
CA THR A 55 8.47 -6.80 -0.53
C THR A 55 7.77 -6.53 0.79
N TYR A 56 6.48 -6.86 0.90
CA TYR A 56 5.67 -6.48 2.05
C TYR A 56 5.09 -7.70 2.78
N ALA A 57 4.09 -8.36 2.17
CA ALA A 57 3.34 -9.47 2.75
C ALA A 57 2.44 -10.09 1.67
N ASP A 58 1.69 -11.14 2.04
CA ASP A 58 0.67 -11.69 1.14
C ASP A 58 -0.25 -10.57 0.60
N PRO A 59 -0.50 -10.50 -0.72
CA PRO A 59 -1.28 -9.39 -1.30
C PRO A 59 -2.67 -9.22 -0.70
N LEU A 60 -3.29 -10.30 -0.18
CA LEU A 60 -4.58 -10.21 0.52
C LEU A 60 -4.42 -9.56 1.89
N GLU A 61 -3.36 -9.88 2.63
CA GLU A 61 -3.06 -9.23 3.91
C GLU A 61 -2.76 -7.73 3.72
N VAL A 62 -2.03 -7.39 2.66
CA VAL A 62 -1.78 -5.99 2.28
C VAL A 62 -3.10 -5.28 1.95
N ALA A 63 -3.98 -5.91 1.17
CA ALA A 63 -5.29 -5.34 0.84
C ALA A 63 -6.20 -5.16 2.07
N ASP A 64 -6.25 -6.16 2.96
CA ASP A 64 -7.03 -6.11 4.20
C ASP A 64 -6.50 -5.01 5.13
N SER A 65 -5.19 -4.77 5.16
CA SER A 65 -4.59 -3.70 5.95
C SER A 65 -4.99 -2.31 5.48
N TRP A 66 -5.37 -2.15 4.21
CA TRP A 66 -5.79 -0.89 3.62
C TRP A 66 -7.28 -0.60 3.78
N ASP A 67 -8.05 -1.57 4.30
CA ASP A 67 -9.47 -1.36 4.60
C ASP A 67 -9.64 -0.35 5.75
N GLU A 68 -10.70 0.47 5.66
CA GLU A 68 -10.84 1.80 6.28
C GLU A 68 -10.78 1.82 7.83
N GLU A 69 -10.80 0.66 8.49
CA GLU A 69 -10.82 0.57 9.97
C GLU A 69 -9.45 0.79 10.63
N LEU A 70 -8.33 0.69 9.90
CA LEU A 70 -6.96 0.85 10.43
C LEU A 70 -6.20 2.07 9.86
N CYS A 71 -6.73 2.72 8.82
CA CYS A 71 -5.99 3.66 7.98
C CYS A 71 -6.32 5.12 8.29
N LEU A 72 -5.91 5.61 9.47
CA LEU A 72 -5.94 7.04 9.78
C LEU A 72 -4.59 7.68 9.42
N ILE A 73 -4.50 8.18 8.19
CA ILE A 73 -3.94 9.48 7.74
C ILE A 73 -4.04 9.46 6.20
N SER A 74 -5.13 10.04 5.67
CA SER A 74 -5.14 10.50 4.28
C SER A 74 -4.46 11.86 4.27
N ILE A 75 -3.26 11.94 3.67
CA ILE A 75 -2.60 13.22 3.36
C ILE A 75 -3.24 13.82 2.11
#